data_AF-A0A352R395-F1
#
_entry.id   AF-A0A352R395-F1
#
_cell.length_a   1.000
_cell.length_b   1.000
_cell.length_c   1.000
_cell.angle_alpha   90.00
_cell.angle_beta   90.00
_cell.angle_gamma   90.00
#
_symmetry.space_group_name_H-M   'P 1'
#
loop_
_entity.id
_entity.type
_entity.pdbx_description
1 polymer ?
#
loop_
_entity_poly.entity_id
_entity_poly.type
_entity_poly.pdbx_seq_one_letter_code
_entity_poly.pdbx_strand_id
1 'polypeptide(L)'
;EQNHDDNGIIWPMALAPFELVITPLNYEKSERVRDYTDNLYQQLVDAGVDVLLDDRPLRPGNKFADAELMGLPHRLVIGERGLDTGNLEYRDRRASENEDLP
;
A
#
# COMPACT_ATOMS: atom_id res chain seq x y z
N GLU A 1 -2.86 15.07 20.71
CA GLU A 1 -1.87 14.19 20.07
C GLU A 1 -2.15 12.74 20.47
N GLN A 2 -3.32 12.18 20.09
CA GLN A 2 -3.81 10.88 20.62
C GLN A 2 -3.82 9.73 19.61
N ASN A 3 -3.55 9.95 18.32
CA ASN A 3 -3.58 8.89 17.30
C ASN A 3 -2.19 8.68 16.67
N HIS A 4 -1.30 8.03 17.42
CA HIS A 4 0.02 7.60 16.95
C HIS A 4 0.46 6.36 17.71
N ASP A 5 1.42 5.62 17.16
CA ASP A 5 2.18 4.58 17.83
C ASP A 5 3.69 4.78 17.60
N ASP A 6 4.51 3.81 17.99
CA ASP A 6 5.97 3.85 17.81
C ASP A 6 6.41 3.94 16.34
N ASN A 7 5.52 3.58 15.40
CA ASN A 7 5.78 3.58 13.96
C ASN A 7 5.24 4.83 13.25
N GLY A 8 4.57 5.74 13.96
CA GLY A 8 4.15 7.04 13.43
C GLY A 8 2.67 7.35 13.62
N ILE A 9 2.12 8.16 12.70
CA ILE A 9 0.76 8.69 12.80
C ILE A 9 -0.26 7.58 12.54
N ILE A 10 -1.45 7.67 13.15
CA ILE A 10 -2.63 6.88 12.80
C ILE A 10 -3.73 7.85 12.39
N TRP A 11 -4.00 7.98 11.09
CA TRP A 11 -5.06 8.87 10.63
C TRP A 11 -6.46 8.27 10.86
N PRO A 12 -7.44 9.06 11.29
CA PRO A 12 -8.84 8.77 11.01
C PRO A 12 -9.06 8.82 9.49
N MET A 13 -9.85 7.88 8.93
CA MET A 13 -10.11 7.78 7.49
C MET A 13 -10.51 9.12 6.85
N ALA A 14 -11.42 9.86 7.47
CA ALA A 14 -11.90 11.16 6.97
C ALA A 14 -10.86 12.30 6.97
N LEU A 15 -9.69 12.10 7.56
CA LEU A 15 -8.61 13.10 7.63
C LEU A 15 -7.32 12.65 6.95
N ALA A 16 -7.25 11.40 6.50
CA ALA A 16 -6.06 10.90 5.84
C ALA A 16 -5.87 11.62 4.49
N PRO A 17 -4.64 11.96 4.09
CA PRO A 17 -4.39 12.60 2.80
C PRO A 17 -4.65 11.65 1.62
N PHE A 18 -4.57 10.34 1.88
CA PHE A 18 -4.98 9.26 0.99
C PHE A 18 -5.58 8.15 1.85
N GLU A 19 -6.56 7.42 1.31
CA GLU A 19 -7.18 6.29 2.00
C GLU A 19 -6.28 5.04 1.91
N LEU A 20 -5.60 4.87 0.77
CA LEU A 20 -4.82 3.69 0.44
C LEU A 20 -3.46 4.05 -0.14
N VAL A 21 -2.41 3.33 0.24
CA VAL A 21 -1.14 3.29 -0.49
C VAL A 21 -0.92 1.94 -1.16
N ILE A 22 -0.65 1.95 -2.46
CA ILE A 22 -0.21 0.78 -3.21
C ILE A 22 1.32 0.79 -3.28
N THR A 23 1.93 -0.29 -2.84
CA THR A 23 3.38 -0.45 -2.73
C THR A 23 3.86 -1.61 -3.63
N PRO A 24 4.10 -1.37 -4.92
CA PRO A 24 4.65 -2.38 -5.81
C PRO A 24 6.11 -2.71 -5.50
N LEU A 25 6.43 -4.00 -5.49
CA LEU A 25 7.78 -4.51 -5.32
C LEU A 25 8.43 -4.73 -6.68
N ASN A 26 9.62 -4.16 -6.88
CA ASN A 26 10.36 -4.24 -8.16
C ASN A 26 9.59 -3.67 -9.37
N TYR A 27 8.78 -2.62 -9.15
CA TYR A 27 7.97 -1.95 -10.19
C TYR A 27 8.75 -1.66 -11.49
N GLU A 28 9.97 -1.13 -11.39
CA GLU A 28 10.83 -0.83 -12.54
C GLU A 28 11.38 -2.05 -13.30
N LYS A 29 11.34 -3.24 -12.68
CA LYS A 29 11.98 -4.45 -13.20
C LYS A 29 10.98 -5.54 -13.59
N SER A 30 9.79 -5.52 -13.03
CA SER A 30 8.72 -6.48 -13.32
C SER A 30 7.60 -5.78 -14.07
N GLU A 31 7.52 -6.06 -15.37
CA GLU A 31 6.41 -5.62 -16.22
C GLU A 31 5.07 -6.14 -15.69
N ARG A 32 5.03 -7.41 -15.24
CA ARG A 32 3.82 -8.00 -14.64
C ARG A 32 3.34 -7.27 -13.39
N VAL A 33 4.25 -6.92 -12.48
CA VAL A 33 3.89 -6.14 -11.28
C VAL A 33 3.43 -4.75 -11.67
N ARG A 34 4.14 -4.07 -12.59
CA ARG A 34 3.77 -2.73 -13.06
C ARG A 34 2.39 -2.72 -13.69
N ASP A 35 2.14 -3.59 -14.67
CA ASP A 35 0.88 -3.62 -15.40
C ASP A 35 -0.31 -3.92 -14.48
N TYR A 36 -0.15 -4.86 -13.54
CA TYR A 36 -1.17 -5.16 -12.55
C TYR A 36 -1.40 -3.95 -11.61
N THR A 37 -0.32 -3.33 -11.15
CA THR A 37 -0.37 -2.16 -10.25
C THR A 37 -1.09 -0.99 -10.89
N ASP A 38 -0.72 -0.65 -12.12
CA ASP A 38 -1.30 0.49 -12.85
C ASP A 38 -2.78 0.26 -13.14
N ASN A 39 -3.14 -0.98 -13.50
CA ASN A 39 -4.53 -1.34 -13.73
C ASN A 39 -5.35 -1.26 -12.44
N LEU A 40 -4.85 -1.80 -11.32
CA LEU A 40 -5.54 -1.73 -10.04
C LEU A 40 -5.65 -0.29 -9.53
N TYR A 41 -4.58 0.49 -9.66
CA TYR A 41 -4.58 1.91 -9.32
C TYR A 41 -5.69 2.65 -10.06
N GLN A 42 -5.79 2.48 -11.38
CA GLN A 42 -6.82 3.13 -12.17
C GLN A 42 -8.23 2.68 -11.77
N GLN A 43 -8.45 1.38 -11.53
CA GLN A 43 -9.75 0.86 -11.08
C GLN A 43 -10.20 1.49 -9.75
N LEU A 44 -9.27 1.66 -8.80
CA LEU A 44 -9.56 2.24 -7.49
C LEU A 44 -9.83 3.74 -7.58
N VAL A 45 -9.04 4.46 -8.38
CA VAL A 45 -9.27 5.89 -8.66
C VAL A 45 -10.62 6.10 -9.35
N ASP A 46 -10.97 5.26 -10.32
CA ASP A 46 -12.27 5.32 -11.01
C ASP A 46 -13.44 5.00 -10.06
N ALA A 47 -13.18 4.20 -9.02
CA ALA A 47 -14.13 3.93 -7.94
C ALA A 47 -14.20 5.05 -6.89
N GLY A 48 -13.38 6.10 -7.02
CA GLY A 48 -13.37 7.26 -6.13
C GLY A 48 -12.53 7.09 -4.86
N VAL A 49 -11.64 6.10 -4.82
CA VAL A 49 -10.70 5.90 -3.70
C VAL A 49 -9.52 6.84 -3.85
N ASP A 50 -9.14 7.53 -2.77
CA ASP A 50 -7.91 8.35 -2.77
C ASP A 50 -6.68 7.46 -2.59
N VAL A 51 -5.98 7.19 -3.69
CA VAL A 51 -4.84 6.25 -3.74
C VAL A 51 -3.50 6.97 -3.94
N LEU A 52 -2.54 6.65 -3.07
CA LEU A 52 -1.12 6.92 -3.27
C LEU A 52 -0.44 5.72 -3.92
N LEU A 53 0.26 5.93 -5.03
CA LEU A 53 1.14 4.91 -5.61
C LEU A 53 2.59 5.17 -5.18
N ASP A 54 3.20 4.25 -4.43
CA ASP A 54 4.63 4.30 -4.10
C ASP A 54 5.45 3.46 -5.08
N ASP A 55 5.65 3.99 -6.30
CA ASP A 55 6.43 3.38 -7.38
C ASP A 55 7.95 3.65 -7.26
N ARG A 56 8.38 4.41 -6.25
CA ARG A 56 9.78 4.84 -6.07
C ARG A 56 10.75 3.64 -6.13
N PRO A 57 11.96 3.80 -6.70
CA PRO A 57 12.94 2.71 -6.83
C PRO A 57 13.69 2.44 -5.51
N LEU A 58 12.96 2.23 -4.41
CA LEU A 58 13.47 1.98 -3.07
C LEU A 58 13.36 0.50 -2.70
N ARG A 59 14.15 0.09 -1.69
CA ARG A 59 14.03 -1.24 -1.09
C ARG A 59 12.68 -1.37 -0.36
N PRO A 60 12.07 -2.57 -0.33
CA PRO A 60 10.75 -2.77 0.31
C PRO A 60 10.69 -2.25 1.74
N GLY A 61 11.71 -2.53 2.57
CA GLY A 61 11.76 -2.06 3.96
C GLY A 61 11.70 -0.53 4.10
N ASN A 62 12.29 0.22 3.17
CA ASN A 62 12.21 1.69 3.20
C ASN A 62 10.81 2.17 2.81
N LYS A 63 10.19 1.55 1.79
CA LYS A 63 8.81 1.88 1.41
C LYS A 63 7.84 1.61 2.57
N PHE A 64 8.01 0.48 3.26
CA PHE A 64 7.14 0.10 4.37
C PHE A 64 7.30 1.03 5.57
N ALA A 65 8.54 1.39 5.93
CA ALA A 65 8.81 2.37 6.98
C ALA A 65 8.20 3.74 6.65
N ASP A 66 8.36 4.22 5.42
CA ASP A 66 7.75 5.47 4.98
C ASP A 66 6.21 5.41 5.02
N ALA A 67 5.61 4.32 4.54
CA ALA A 67 4.16 4.12 4.56
C ALA A 67 3.59 4.08 5.98
N GLU A 68 4.27 3.39 6.90
CA GLU A 68 3.88 3.31 8.32
C GLU A 68 4.01 4.67 9.02
N LEU A 69 5.08 5.40 8.73
CA LEU A 69 5.32 6.74 9.23
C LEU A 69 4.26 7.73 8.74
N MET A 70 3.89 7.66 7.45
CA MET A 70 2.81 8.47 6.87
C MET A 70 1.46 8.17 7.52
N GLY A 71 1.26 6.93 8.01
CA GLY A 71 0.09 6.58 8.81
C GLY A 71 -1.20 6.37 8.03
N LEU A 72 -1.08 6.11 6.72
CA LEU A 72 -2.25 5.96 5.84
C LEU A 72 -3.09 4.75 6.26
N PRO A 73 -4.44 4.84 6.19
CA PRO A 73 -5.33 3.79 6.73
C PRO A 73 -5.07 2.40 6.16
N HIS A 74 -4.86 2.31 4.84
CA HIS A 74 -4.69 1.04 4.13
C HIS A 74 -3.38 1.01 3.36
N ARG A 75 -2.70 -0.15 3.39
CA ARG A 75 -1.55 -0.46 2.53
C ARG A 75 -1.81 -1.75 1.78
N LEU A 76 -1.61 -1.74 0.47
CA LEU A 76 -1.55 -2.92 -0.38
C LEU A 76 -0.15 -3.09 -0.93
N VAL A 77 0.38 -4.30 -0.88
CA VAL A 77 1.70 -4.66 -1.42
C VAL A 77 1.49 -5.62 -2.58
N ILE A 78 2.08 -5.29 -3.72
CA ILE A 78 1.97 -6.06 -4.96
C ILE A 78 3.36 -6.57 -5.32
N GLY A 79 3.52 -7.88 -5.42
CA GLY A 79 4.79 -8.50 -5.79
C GLY A 79 4.57 -9.84 -6.48
N GLU A 80 5.57 -10.28 -7.24
CA GLU A 80 5.51 -11.51 -8.06
C GLU A 80 4.97 -12.72 -7.30
N ARG A 81 5.44 -12.94 -6.06
CA ARG A 81 5.01 -14.08 -5.24
C ARG A 81 3.52 -14.07 -4.92
N GLY A 82 2.97 -12.90 -4.61
CA GLY A 82 1.53 -12.75 -4.37
C GLY A 82 0.76 -12.98 -5.67
N LEU A 83 1.22 -12.38 -6.77
CA LEU A 83 0.60 -12.57 -8.09
C LEU A 83 0.65 -14.03 -8.56
N ASP A 84 1.66 -14.82 -8.17
CA ASP A 84 1.75 -16.25 -8.46
C ASP A 84 0.68 -17.07 -7.74
N THR A 85 0.28 -16.66 -6.53
CA THR A 85 -0.80 -17.30 -5.76
C THR A 85 -2.15 -16.63 -5.96
N GLY A 86 -2.21 -15.54 -6.74
CA GLY A 86 -3.42 -14.75 -6.93
C GLY A 86 -3.82 -13.96 -5.69
N ASN A 87 -2.86 -13.57 -4.85
CA ASN A 87 -3.09 -12.77 -3.64
C ASN A 87 -2.28 -11.47 -3.65
N LEU A 88 -2.78 -10.46 -2.95
CA LEU A 88 -2.12 -9.23 -2.55
C LEU A 88 -1.93 -9.22 -1.04
N GLU A 89 -0.82 -8.67 -0.56
CA GLU A 89 -0.62 -8.49 0.88
C GLU A 89 -1.26 -7.16 1.29
N TYR A 90 -2.20 -7.22 2.22
CA TYR A 90 -2.95 -6.10 2.76
C TYR A 90 -2.59 -5.83 4.21
N ARG A 91 -2.65 -4.54 4.58
CA ARG A 91 -2.42 -4.08 5.93
C ARG A 91 -3.32 -2.90 6.28
N ASP A 92 -4.16 -3.07 7.29
CA ASP A 92 -4.76 -1.95 8.03
C ASP A 92 -3.72 -1.34 8.98
N ARG A 93 -3.62 -0.02 9.02
CA ARG A 93 -2.64 0.70 9.86
C ARG A 93 -2.75 0.37 11.35
N ARG A 94 -3.93 -0.04 11.83
CA ARG A 94 -4.21 -0.37 13.23
C ARG A 94 -4.12 -1.85 13.55
N ALA A 95 -4.10 -2.72 12.55
CA ALA A 95 -3.98 -4.14 12.79
C ALA A 95 -2.58 -4.46 13.36
N SER A 96 -2.33 -5.70 13.81
CA SER A 96 -0.99 -6.18 14.22
C SER A 96 -0.28 -7.01 13.15
N GLU A 97 -1.03 -7.68 12.26
CA GLU A 97 -0.49 -8.53 11.19
C GLU A 97 -1.02 -8.16 9.79
N ASN A 98 -0.28 -8.58 8.76
CA ASN A 98 -0.74 -8.48 7.37
C ASN A 98 -1.75 -9.59 7.07
N GLU A 99 -2.60 -9.35 6.08
CA GLU A 99 -3.58 -10.31 5.57
C GLU A 99 -3.35 -10.53 4.06
N ASP A 100 -3.59 -11.74 3.57
CA ASP A 100 -3.60 -12.02 2.14
C ASP A 100 -5.02 -11.81 1.59
N LEU A 101 -5.16 -10.92 0.61
CA LEU A 101 -6.42 -10.69 -0.12
C LEU A 101 -6.33 -11.27 -1.53
N PRO A 102 -7.36 -11.98 -2.02
CA PRO A 102 -7.40 -12.47 -3.39
C PRO A 102 -7.61 -11.35 -4.43
#